data_AF-R7SSB8-F1
#
_entry.id   AF-R7SSB8-F1
#
_cell.length_a   1.000
_cell.length_b   1.000
_cell.length_c   1.000
_cell.angle_alpha   90.00
_cell.angle_beta   90.00
_cell.angle_gamma   90.00
#
_symmetry.space_group_name_H-M   'P 1'
#
loop_
_entity.id
_entity.type
_entity.pdbx_description
1 polymer ?
#
loop_
_entity_poly.entity_id
_entity_poly.type
_entity_poly.pdbx_seq_one_letter_code
_entity_poly.pdbx_strand_id
1 'polypeptide(L)'
;WSRIPTLDILSWHSFPWPMLKQPNDPEQLTYIEIQAYVLSPHQSADRTPRERIKDYLRKWHPDRFETKLLPKVREDDREKVKEGAGAVARHLNKLL
;
A
#
# COMPACT_ATOMS: atom_id res chain seq x y z
N TRP A 1 5.58 3.37 6.66
CA TRP A 1 6.40 2.12 6.62
C TRP A 1 7.25 1.97 7.87
N SER A 2 8.06 2.97 8.25
CA SER A 2 8.98 2.89 9.39
C SER A 2 8.32 2.62 10.76
N ARG A 3 7.03 2.94 10.91
CA ARG A 3 6.25 2.68 12.14
C ARG A 3 5.68 1.27 12.23
N ILE A 4 5.54 0.54 11.12
CA ILE A 4 4.91 -0.80 11.12
C ILE A 4 5.68 -1.81 12.00
N PRO A 5 7.03 -1.86 11.98
CA PRO A 5 7.78 -2.79 12.81
C PRO A 5 7.62 -2.58 14.31
N THR A 6 7.23 -1.38 14.75
CA THR A 6 7.09 -1.03 16.17
C THR A 6 5.69 -1.28 16.72
N LEU A 7 4.76 -1.79 15.90
CA LEU A 7 3.38 -2.05 16.30
C LEU A 7 3.20 -3.56 16.53
N ASP A 8 2.63 -3.91 17.69
CA ASP A 8 2.25 -5.29 18.01
C ASP A 8 1.02 -5.73 17.20
N ILE A 9 0.06 -4.81 17.01
CA ILE A 9 -1.18 -5.05 16.27
C ILE A 9 -1.31 -4.00 15.16
N LEU A 10 -1.61 -4.48 13.96
CA LEU A 10 -1.90 -3.66 12.80
C LEU A 10 -3.41 -3.55 12.58
N SER A 11 -3.82 -2.41 12.06
CA SER A 11 -5.19 -2.15 11.58
C SER A 11 -5.11 -1.63 10.15
N TRP A 12 -6.26 -1.47 9.51
CA TRP A 12 -6.37 -0.77 8.23
C TRP A 12 -5.61 0.57 8.24
N HIS A 13 -5.67 1.30 9.35
CA HIS A 13 -5.08 2.63 9.47
C HIS A 13 -3.57 2.62 9.76
N SER A 14 -2.98 1.45 10.04
CA SER A 14 -1.54 1.31 10.27
C SER A 14 -0.73 1.36 8.98
N PHE A 15 -1.36 1.13 7.83
CA PHE A 15 -0.70 1.03 6.55
C PHE A 15 -0.62 2.38 5.82
N PRO A 16 0.54 2.71 5.24
CA PRO A 16 0.70 3.88 4.38
C PRO A 16 0.19 3.55 2.97
N TRP A 17 -1.13 3.47 2.82
CA TRP A 17 -1.79 3.33 1.52
C TRP A 17 -1.24 4.37 0.54
N PRO A 18 -0.97 4.01 -0.74
CA PRO A 18 -0.43 4.95 -1.72
C PRO A 18 -1.52 5.92 -2.20
N MET A 19 -2.00 6.73 -1.27
CA MET A 19 -3.12 7.67 -1.42
C MET A 19 -2.74 8.97 -0.72
N LEU A 20 -3.22 10.11 -1.25
CA LEU A 20 -2.99 11.41 -0.63
C LEU A 20 -3.72 11.55 0.71
N LYS A 21 -4.96 11.06 0.76
CA LYS A 21 -5.76 10.95 1.98
C LYS A 21 -5.84 9.49 2.37
N GLN A 22 -5.80 9.22 3.67
CA GLN A 22 -5.96 7.88 4.19
C GLN A 22 -7.35 7.35 3.80
N PRO A 23 -7.45 6.25 3.04
CA PRO A 23 -8.74 5.70 2.66
C PRO A 23 -9.42 5.08 3.87
N ASN A 24 -10.75 5.03 3.87
CA ASN A 24 -11.54 4.35 4.89
C ASN A 24 -11.86 2.91 4.50
N ASP A 25 -11.82 2.57 3.21
CA ASP A 25 -12.22 1.27 2.67
C ASP A 25 -11.43 0.92 1.39
N PRO A 26 -11.44 -0.35 0.96
CA PRO A 26 -10.73 -0.80 -0.23
C PRO A 26 -11.23 -0.21 -1.54
N GLU A 27 -12.52 0.17 -1.64
CA GLU A 27 -13.10 0.68 -2.89
C GLU A 27 -12.50 2.04 -3.28
N GLN A 28 -12.06 2.82 -2.27
CA GLN A 28 -11.34 4.08 -2.48
C GLN A 28 -9.94 3.90 -3.09
N LEU A 29 -9.35 2.70 -3.05
CA LEU A 29 -8.03 2.40 -3.62
C LEU A 29 -8.11 2.23 -5.15
N THR A 30 -8.62 3.25 -5.84
CA THR A 30 -8.82 3.21 -7.29
C THR A 30 -7.49 3.36 -8.05
N TYR A 31 -7.49 2.92 -9.30
CA TYR A 31 -6.32 3.09 -10.18
C TYR A 31 -5.91 4.56 -10.32
N ILE A 32 -6.87 5.47 -10.50
CA ILE A 32 -6.61 6.89 -10.75
C ILE A 32 -5.96 7.54 -9.53
N GLU A 33 -6.48 7.26 -8.34
CA GLU A 33 -5.96 7.82 -7.10
C GLU A 33 -4.54 7.32 -6.79
N ILE A 34 -4.30 6.02 -6.95
CA ILE A 34 -2.97 5.41 -6.76
C ILE A 34 -1.99 5.94 -7.79
N GLN A 35 -2.40 6.05 -9.05
CA GLN A 35 -1.58 6.62 -10.12
C GLN A 35 -1.18 8.06 -9.78
N ALA A 36 -2.14 8.91 -9.44
CA ALA A 36 -1.91 10.31 -9.11
C ALA A 36 -0.93 10.45 -7.93
N TYR A 37 -1.08 9.63 -6.89
CA TYR A 37 -0.19 9.64 -5.73
C TYR A 37 1.23 9.16 -6.07
N VAL A 38 1.36 8.03 -6.75
CA VAL A 38 2.67 7.41 -7.04
C VAL A 38 3.45 8.23 -8.06
N LEU A 39 2.78 8.82 -9.05
CA LEU A 39 3.39 9.63 -10.10
C LEU A 39 3.52 11.12 -9.73
N SER A 40 2.99 11.54 -8.58
CA SER A 40 3.00 12.94 -8.15
C SER A 40 4.41 13.55 -8.25
N PRO A 41 4.53 14.79 -8.76
CA PRO A 41 5.81 15.49 -8.86
C PRO A 41 6.35 15.93 -7.49
N HIS A 42 5.51 15.91 -6.44
CA HIS A 42 5.89 16.28 -5.07
C HIS A 42 6.56 15.14 -4.29
N GLN A 43 6.72 13.97 -4.91
CA GLN A 43 7.51 12.87 -4.35
C GLN A 43 9.01 13.17 -4.45
N SER A 44 9.82 12.55 -3.59
CA SER A 44 11.28 12.72 -3.56
C SER A 44 11.90 12.76 -4.96
N ALA A 45 12.60 13.86 -5.28
CA ALA A 45 13.23 14.09 -6.59
C ALA A 45 14.30 13.04 -6.95
N ASP A 46 14.77 12.29 -5.96
CA ASP A 46 15.87 11.32 -6.10
C ASP A 46 15.47 10.01 -6.80
N ARG A 47 14.19 9.81 -7.15
CA ARG A 47 13.70 8.56 -7.76
C ARG A 47 12.80 8.83 -8.96
N THR A 48 13.09 8.15 -10.07
CA THR A 48 12.20 8.15 -11.24
C THR A 48 10.84 7.54 -10.89
N PRO A 49 9.77 7.89 -11.63
CA PRO A 49 8.45 7.26 -11.43
C PRO A 49 8.50 5.73 -11.47
N ARG A 50 9.31 5.16 -12.38
CA ARG A 50 9.49 3.71 -12.52
C ARG A 50 10.12 3.07 -11.28
N GLU A 51 11.13 3.71 -10.69
CA GLU A 51 11.76 3.23 -9.45
C GLU A 51 10.81 3.30 -8.26
N ARG A 52 9.98 4.35 -8.19
CA ARG A 52 8.93 4.49 -7.16
C ARG A 52 7.92 3.35 -7.26
N ILE A 53 7.40 3.06 -8.45
CA ILE A 53 6.45 1.96 -8.66
C ILE A 53 7.06 0.63 -8.22
N LYS A 54 8.31 0.34 -8.60
CA LYS A 54 9.04 -0.87 -8.18
C LYS A 54 9.22 -0.95 -6.66
N ASP A 55 9.53 0.16 -5.99
CA ASP A 55 9.64 0.21 -4.53
C ASP A 55 8.30 -0.10 -3.83
N TYR A 56 7.20 0.48 -4.32
CA TYR A 56 5.86 0.16 -3.81
C TYR A 56 5.48 -1.30 -4.07
N LEU A 57 5.75 -1.85 -5.26
CA LEU A 57 5.48 -3.25 -5.56
C LEU A 57 6.23 -4.21 -4.63
N ARG A 58 7.49 -3.90 -4.29
CA ARG A 58 8.25 -4.71 -3.31
C ARG A 58 7.63 -4.69 -1.91
N LYS A 59 6.99 -3.58 -1.53
CA LYS A 59 6.36 -3.41 -0.21
C LYS A 59 4.98 -4.07 -0.14
N TRP A 60 4.22 -3.99 -1.23
CA TRP A 60 2.88 -4.56 -1.38
C TRP A 60 2.87 -5.95 -2.05
N HIS A 61 4.05 -6.56 -2.25
CA HIS A 61 4.14 -7.88 -2.85
C HIS A 61 3.41 -8.90 -1.97
N PRO A 62 2.53 -9.75 -2.54
CA PRO A 62 1.69 -10.67 -1.77
C PRO A 62 2.51 -11.57 -0.85
N ASP A 63 3.61 -12.17 -1.36
CA ASP A 63 4.49 -13.01 -0.54
C ASP A 63 4.94 -12.34 0.77
N ARG A 64 5.52 -11.13 0.69
CA ARG A 64 5.97 -10.41 1.88
C ARG A 64 4.78 -9.96 2.74
N PHE A 65 3.73 -9.45 2.12
CA PHE A 65 2.62 -8.83 2.81
C PHE A 65 1.81 -9.86 3.59
N GLU A 66 1.43 -10.96 2.94
CA GLU A 66 0.61 -12.03 3.51
C GLU A 66 1.36 -12.83 4.58
N THR A 67 2.68 -12.99 4.45
CA THR A 67 3.47 -13.75 5.43
C THR A 67 3.91 -12.92 6.64
N LYS A 68 4.21 -11.62 6.48
CA LYS A 68 4.80 -10.80 7.55
C LYS A 68 3.86 -9.79 8.18
N LEU A 69 2.94 -9.22 7.40
CA LEU A 69 2.11 -8.09 7.83
C LEU A 69 0.70 -8.52 8.14
N LEU A 70 0.07 -9.29 7.25
CA LEU A 70 -1.32 -9.74 7.41
C LEU A 70 -1.58 -10.53 8.72
N PRO A 71 -0.66 -11.39 9.22
CA PRO A 71 -0.88 -12.09 10.49
C PRO A 71 -0.91 -11.17 11.71
N LYS A 72 -0.27 -9.98 11.62
CA LYS A 72 -0.28 -8.96 12.67
C LYS A 72 -1.52 -8.08 12.62
N VAL A 73 -2.34 -8.18 11.57
CA VAL A 73 -3.57 -7.40 11.44
C VAL A 73 -4.63 -8.00 12.35
N ARG A 74 -5.30 -7.14 13.13
CA ARG A 74 -6.47 -7.52 13.94
C ARG A 74 -7.51 -8.21 13.06
N GLU A 75 -8.19 -9.20 13.62
CA GLU A 75 -9.04 -10.11 12.84
C GLU A 75 -10.11 -9.38 12.03
N ASP A 76 -10.78 -8.39 12.63
CA ASP A 76 -11.84 -7.61 11.99
C ASP A 76 -11.39 -6.77 10.78
N ASP A 77 -10.10 -6.42 10.70
CA ASP A 77 -9.53 -5.67 9.57
C ASP A 77 -8.82 -6.58 8.56
N ARG A 78 -8.61 -7.86 8.86
CA ARG A 78 -7.70 -8.70 8.10
C ARG A 78 -8.14 -8.87 6.65
N GLU A 79 -9.42 -9.18 6.43
CA GLU A 79 -9.97 -9.33 5.08
C GLU A 79 -9.89 -8.01 4.30
N LYS A 80 -10.33 -6.92 4.93
CA LYS A 80 -10.27 -5.57 4.38
C LYS A 80 -8.86 -5.18 3.96
N VAL A 81 -7.87 -5.38 4.83
CA VAL A 81 -6.45 -5.08 4.55
C VAL A 81 -5.91 -5.96 3.44
N LYS A 82 -6.26 -7.25 3.41
CA LYS A 82 -5.86 -8.17 2.34
C LYS A 82 -6.39 -7.70 0.98
N GLU A 83 -7.67 -7.33 0.92
CA GLU A 83 -8.29 -6.81 -0.29
C GLU A 83 -7.61 -5.52 -0.76
N GLY A 84 -7.42 -4.56 0.15
CA GLY A 84 -6.76 -3.30 -0.17
C GLY A 84 -5.31 -3.49 -0.65
N ALA A 85 -4.55 -4.38 -0.01
CA ALA A 85 -3.20 -4.71 -0.45
C ALA A 85 -3.19 -5.33 -1.87
N GLY A 86 -4.14 -6.21 -2.15
CA GLY A 86 -4.36 -6.77 -3.48
C GLY A 86 -4.72 -5.71 -4.52
N ALA A 87 -5.62 -4.78 -4.19
CA ALA A 87 -5.97 -3.66 -5.06
C ALA A 87 -4.75 -2.80 -5.39
N VAL A 88 -3.97 -2.41 -4.37
CA VAL A 88 -2.74 -1.64 -4.56
C VAL A 88 -1.76 -2.37 -5.47
N ALA A 89 -1.46 -3.65 -5.19
CA ALA A 89 -0.52 -4.42 -5.99
C ALA A 89 -0.96 -4.53 -7.47
N ARG A 90 -2.25 -4.77 -7.72
CA ARG A 90 -2.82 -4.81 -9.08
C ARG A 90 -2.68 -3.47 -9.79
N HIS A 91 -3.02 -2.36 -9.13
CA HIS A 91 -2.95 -1.03 -9.72
C HIS A 91 -1.52 -0.59 -9.99
N LEU A 92 -0.58 -0.89 -9.09
CA LEU A 92 0.85 -0.62 -9.32
C LEU A 92 1.42 -1.42 -10.49
N ASN A 93 1.02 -2.69 -10.67
CA ASN A 93 1.46 -3.48 -11.82
C ASN A 93 0.96 -2.91 -13.16
N LYS A 94 -0.21 -2.26 -13.19
CA LYS A 94 -0.73 -1.59 -14.39
C LYS A 94 0.07 -0.33 -14.78
N LEU A 95 0.89 0.21 -13.88
CA LEU A 95 1.69 1.41 -14.11
C LEU A 95 3.11 1.11 -14.62
N LEU A 96 3.49 -0.18 -14.68
CA LEU A 96 4.78 -0.64 -15.22
C LEU A 96 4.73 -0.87 -16.72
#